data_AF-A0A7J4IHU9-F1
#
_entry.id   AF-A0A7J4IHU9-F1
#
_cell.length_a   1.000
_cell.length_b   1.000
_cell.length_c   1.000
_cell.angle_alpha   90.00
_cell.angle_beta   90.00
_cell.angle_gamma   90.00
#
_symmetry.space_group_name_H-M   'P 1'
#
loop_
_entity.id
_entity.type
_entity.pdbx_description
1 polymer ?
#
loop_
_entity_poly.entity_id
_entity_poly.type
_entity_poly.pdbx_seq_one_letter_code
_entity_poly.pdbx_strand_id
1 'polypeptide(L)'
;MAGTYTTRCPPGGDNVDSWIRRGMACTRRRKYTDAIGSFGRALGLDPDSVEALLGRGNALYALERYEDALDAYDRALEVAPDRPGLHLARSNALSALGRTEEASAAYERAMGLRHRRERE
;
A
#
# COMPACT_ATOMS: atom_id res chain seq x y z
N MET A 1 -21.09 44.31 -21.30
CA MET A 1 -21.32 43.56 -20.05
C MET A 1 -20.65 42.19 -20.22
N ALA A 2 -19.47 42.02 -19.61
CA ALA A 2 -18.62 40.86 -19.84
C ALA A 2 -19.12 39.66 -19.02
N GLY A 3 -19.41 38.58 -19.73
CA GLY A 3 -19.87 37.32 -19.16
C GLY A 3 -18.82 36.70 -18.22
N THR A 4 -19.33 36.16 -17.14
CA THR A 4 -18.65 35.37 -16.12
C THR A 4 -17.96 34.15 -16.74
N TYR A 5 -16.64 34.18 -16.82
CA TYR A 5 -15.83 32.97 -16.91
C TYR A 5 -14.85 33.00 -15.76
N THR A 6 -15.36 32.64 -14.58
CA THR A 6 -14.52 32.07 -13.55
C THR A 6 -13.84 30.86 -14.18
N THR A 7 -12.59 31.00 -14.61
CA THR A 7 -11.70 29.87 -14.86
C THR A 7 -11.41 29.25 -13.50
N ARG A 8 -12.42 28.58 -12.95
CA ARG A 8 -12.21 27.53 -11.97
C ARG A 8 -11.37 26.50 -12.72
N CYS A 9 -10.09 26.42 -12.36
CA CYS A 9 -9.26 25.28 -12.73
C CYS A 9 -10.13 24.01 -12.61
N PRO A 10 -10.07 23.08 -13.58
CA PRO A 10 -10.68 21.78 -13.32
C PRO A 10 -10.13 21.28 -11.97
N PRO A 11 -10.92 20.65 -11.09
CA PRO A 11 -10.33 19.84 -10.02
C PRO A 11 -9.53 18.74 -10.72
N GLY A 12 -8.28 19.06 -11.05
CA GLY A 12 -7.42 18.21 -11.83
C GLY A 12 -6.97 17.07 -10.95
N GLY A 13 -7.42 15.87 -11.27
CA GLY A 13 -6.68 14.66 -10.95
C GLY A 13 -6.78 14.15 -9.53
N ASP A 14 -7.94 14.23 -8.89
CA ASP A 14 -8.25 13.39 -7.72
C ASP A 14 -8.63 11.97 -8.19
N ASN A 15 -7.71 11.28 -8.86
CA ASN A 15 -7.83 9.86 -9.14
C ASN A 15 -6.98 9.05 -8.16
N VAL A 16 -7.31 7.77 -7.99
CA VAL A 16 -6.60 6.83 -7.11
C VAL A 16 -5.08 6.90 -7.36
N ASP A 17 -4.67 6.89 -8.62
CA ASP A 17 -3.26 6.95 -9.03
C ASP A 17 -2.51 8.21 -8.56
N SER A 18 -3.15 9.38 -8.62
CA SER A 18 -2.56 10.65 -8.17
C SER A 18 -2.29 10.62 -6.67
N TRP A 19 -3.25 10.12 -5.89
CA TRP A 19 -3.10 9.95 -4.44
C TRP A 19 -2.01 8.92 -4.10
N ILE A 20 -1.92 7.81 -4.85
CA ILE A 20 -0.84 6.83 -4.70
C ILE A 20 0.52 7.46 -5.02
N ARG A 21 0.64 8.18 -6.15
CA ARG A 21 1.88 8.86 -6.55
C ARG A 21 2.33 9.88 -5.51
N ARG A 22 1.38 10.64 -4.96
CA ARG A 22 1.64 11.57 -3.86
C ARG A 22 2.11 10.83 -2.60
N GLY A 23 1.44 9.75 -2.22
CA GLY A 23 1.83 8.91 -1.09
C GLY A 23 3.25 8.39 -1.24
N MET A 24 3.60 7.83 -2.40
CA MET A 24 4.96 7.36 -2.70
C MET A 24 6.00 8.49 -2.62
N ALA A 25 5.67 9.68 -3.13
CA ALA A 25 6.56 10.83 -3.03
C ALA A 25 6.79 11.26 -1.57
N CYS A 26 5.75 11.21 -0.73
CA CYS A 26 5.87 11.46 0.70
C CYS A 26 6.72 10.38 1.41
N THR A 27 6.52 9.11 1.09
CA THR A 27 7.35 8.00 1.62
C THR A 27 8.83 8.19 1.28
N ARG A 28 9.16 8.56 0.02
CA ARG A 28 10.55 8.86 -0.38
C ARG A 28 11.16 10.03 0.41
N ARG A 29 10.33 10.99 0.82
CA ARG A 29 10.73 12.12 1.67
C ARG A 29 10.73 11.78 3.17
N ARG A 30 10.52 10.50 3.53
CA ARG A 30 10.35 10.00 4.91
C ARG A 30 9.19 10.66 5.67
N LYS A 31 8.25 11.27 4.95
CA LYS A 31 7.02 11.84 5.51
C LYS A 31 5.93 10.77 5.54
N TYR A 32 6.10 9.79 6.41
CA TYR A 32 5.25 8.60 6.42
C TYR A 32 3.81 8.90 6.87
N THR A 33 3.61 9.85 7.78
CA THR A 33 2.28 10.31 8.21
C THR A 33 1.48 10.92 7.06
N ASP A 34 2.09 11.82 6.28
CA ASP A 34 1.48 12.40 5.08
C ASP A 34 1.22 11.35 4.00
N ALA A 35 2.12 10.35 3.89
CA ALA A 35 1.97 9.24 2.97
C ALA A 35 0.74 8.39 3.33
N ILE A 36 0.57 8.03 4.60
CA ILE A 36 -0.60 7.31 5.11
C ILE A 36 -1.88 8.07 4.82
N GLY A 37 -1.90 9.38 5.04
CA GLY A 37 -3.04 10.23 4.68
C GLY A 37 -3.35 10.16 3.19
N SER A 38 -2.33 10.25 2.34
CA SER A 38 -2.49 10.20 0.87
C SER A 38 -2.99 8.84 0.39
N PHE A 39 -2.42 7.73 0.88
CA PHE A 39 -2.91 6.38 0.58
C PHE A 39 -4.31 6.15 1.15
N GLY A 40 -4.64 6.69 2.31
CA GLY A 40 -6.00 6.64 2.86
C GLY A 40 -7.02 7.33 1.96
N ARG A 41 -6.65 8.45 1.32
CA ARG A 41 -7.50 9.12 0.31
C ARG A 41 -7.66 8.26 -0.94
N ALA A 42 -6.59 7.61 -1.40
CA ALA A 42 -6.68 6.64 -2.51
C ALA A 42 -7.64 5.49 -2.17
N LEU A 43 -7.52 4.92 -0.96
CA LEU A 43 -8.39 3.84 -0.48
C LEU A 43 -9.84 4.26 -0.24
N GLY A 44 -10.09 5.55 0.01
CA GLY A 44 -11.44 6.09 0.07
C GLY A 44 -12.12 6.18 -1.30
N LEU A 45 -11.33 6.22 -2.39
CA LEU A 45 -11.83 6.21 -3.76
C LEU A 45 -11.90 4.78 -4.32
N ASP A 46 -10.88 3.98 -4.05
CA ASP A 46 -10.78 2.56 -4.40
C ASP A 46 -10.25 1.75 -3.21
N PRO A 47 -11.15 1.15 -2.41
CA PRO A 47 -10.77 0.40 -1.22
C PRO A 47 -10.00 -0.89 -1.53
N ASP A 48 -10.06 -1.37 -2.77
CA ASP A 48 -9.43 -2.60 -3.24
C ASP A 48 -8.10 -2.31 -3.97
N SER A 49 -7.65 -1.06 -3.95
CA SER A 49 -6.37 -0.67 -4.54
C SER A 49 -5.20 -1.29 -3.79
N VAL A 50 -4.67 -2.39 -4.33
CA VAL A 50 -3.53 -3.13 -3.76
C VAL A 50 -2.30 -2.26 -3.58
N GLU A 51 -2.00 -1.36 -4.53
CA GLU A 51 -0.86 -0.44 -4.44
C GLU A 51 -1.03 0.59 -3.33
N ALA A 52 -2.26 1.08 -3.11
CA ALA A 52 -2.53 1.98 -2.00
C ALA A 52 -2.43 1.26 -0.64
N LEU A 53 -2.95 0.03 -0.54
CA LEU A 53 -2.84 -0.81 0.68
C LEU A 53 -1.38 -1.12 1.00
N LEU A 54 -0.60 -1.57 0.01
CA LEU A 54 0.83 -1.85 0.14
C LEU A 54 1.62 -0.60 0.52
N GLY A 55 1.34 0.54 -0.13
CA GLY A 55 1.97 1.82 0.17
C GLY A 55 1.68 2.29 1.60
N ARG A 56 0.43 2.13 2.06
CA ARG A 56 0.02 2.44 3.43
C ARG A 56 0.72 1.53 4.43
N GLY A 57 0.75 0.22 4.18
CA GLY A 57 1.45 -0.74 5.03
C GLY A 57 2.94 -0.44 5.15
N ASN A 58 3.61 -0.12 4.04
CA ASN A 58 5.03 0.24 4.04
C ASN A 58 5.31 1.52 4.86
N ALA A 59 4.43 2.52 4.75
CA ALA A 59 4.55 3.75 5.53
C ALA A 59 4.30 3.51 7.03
N LEU A 60 3.36 2.63 7.38
CA LEU A 60 3.12 2.22 8.77
C LEU A 60 4.29 1.41 9.35
N TYR A 61 4.84 0.49 8.55
CA TYR A 61 6.02 -0.28 8.92
C TYR A 61 7.22 0.64 9.21
N ALA A 62 7.41 1.68 8.40
CA ALA A 62 8.47 2.67 8.61
C ALA A 62 8.23 3.59 9.83
N LEU A 63 7.00 3.62 10.36
CA LEU A 63 6.66 4.26 11.63
C LEU A 63 6.69 3.27 12.81
N GLU A 64 7.21 2.05 12.59
CA GLU A 64 7.25 0.97 13.59
C GLU A 64 5.86 0.53 14.07
N ARG A 65 4.81 0.89 13.34
CA ARG A 65 3.43 0.46 13.58
C ARG A 65 3.17 -0.86 12.86
N TYR A 66 3.85 -1.90 13.31
CA TYR A 66 3.87 -3.19 12.63
C TYR A 66 2.50 -3.90 12.61
N GLU A 67 1.69 -3.74 13.67
CA GLU A 67 0.33 -4.30 13.73
C GLU A 67 -0.58 -3.68 12.66
N ASP A 68 -0.64 -2.35 12.58
CA ASP A 68 -1.43 -1.67 11.55
C ASP A 68 -0.91 -1.94 10.13
N ALA A 69 0.41 -2.12 9.98
CA ALA A 69 1.02 -2.50 8.71
C ALA A 69 0.58 -3.90 8.29
N LEU A 70 0.52 -4.84 9.25
CA LEU A 70 0.06 -6.20 9.03
C LEU A 70 -1.39 -6.21 8.55
N ASP A 71 -2.29 -5.47 9.20
CA ASP A 71 -3.69 -5.35 8.78
C ASP A 71 -3.81 -4.81 7.34
N ALA A 72 -2.98 -3.84 6.97
CA ALA A 72 -2.96 -3.30 5.61
C ALA A 72 -2.48 -4.34 4.58
N TYR A 73 -1.48 -5.15 4.91
CA TYR A 73 -1.00 -6.23 4.04
C TYR A 73 -2.00 -7.38 3.95
N ASP A 74 -2.66 -7.73 5.05
CA ASP A 74 -3.68 -8.79 5.07
C ASP A 74 -4.86 -8.41 4.18
N ARG A 75 -5.35 -7.18 4.27
CA ARG A 75 -6.36 -6.66 3.32
C ARG A 75 -5.87 -6.67 1.87
N ALA A 76 -4.61 -6.34 1.63
CA ALA A 76 -4.06 -6.40 0.27
C ALA A 76 -4.02 -7.84 -0.27
N LEU A 77 -3.75 -8.81 0.60
CA LEU A 77 -3.75 -10.24 0.27
C LEU A 77 -5.15 -10.80 0.05
N GLU A 78 -6.18 -10.26 0.70
CA GLU A 78 -7.57 -10.60 0.40
C GLU A 78 -7.94 -10.24 -1.04
N VAL A 79 -7.44 -9.11 -1.54
CA VAL A 79 -7.68 -8.65 -2.92
C VAL A 79 -6.78 -9.35 -3.93
N ALA A 80 -5.48 -9.48 -3.63
CA ALA A 80 -4.49 -10.07 -4.53
C ALA A 80 -3.60 -11.09 -3.80
N PRO A 81 -4.12 -12.30 -3.50
CA PRO A 81 -3.40 -13.32 -2.73
C PRO A 81 -2.18 -13.90 -3.47
N ASP A 82 -2.13 -13.72 -4.79
CA ASP A 82 -1.10 -14.24 -5.67
C ASP A 82 0.12 -13.30 -5.82
N ARG A 83 0.13 -12.17 -5.11
CA ARG A 83 1.25 -11.22 -5.15
C ARG A 83 2.33 -11.59 -4.13
N PRO A 84 3.50 -12.10 -4.56
CA PRO A 84 4.58 -12.47 -3.63
C PRO A 84 5.12 -11.25 -2.85
N GLY A 85 5.06 -10.05 -3.42
CA GLY A 85 5.47 -8.82 -2.73
C GLY A 85 4.67 -8.52 -1.45
N LEU A 86 3.38 -8.90 -1.40
CA LEU A 86 2.55 -8.71 -0.21
C LEU A 86 2.89 -9.73 0.88
N HIS A 87 3.12 -11.00 0.51
CA HIS A 87 3.55 -12.03 1.45
C HIS A 87 4.92 -11.69 2.06
N LEU A 88 5.85 -11.13 1.27
CA LEU A 88 7.13 -10.63 1.78
C LEU A 88 6.98 -9.44 2.73
N ALA A 89 6.10 -8.48 2.40
CA ALA A 89 5.83 -7.34 3.27
C ALA A 89 5.20 -7.79 4.61
N ARG A 90 4.26 -8.74 4.54
CA ARG A 90 3.63 -9.39 5.69
C ARG A 90 4.65 -10.15 6.55
N SER A 91 5.53 -10.96 5.94
CA SER A 91 6.56 -11.69 6.69
C SER A 91 7.52 -10.73 7.41
N ASN A 92 7.87 -9.60 6.79
CA ASN A 92 8.72 -8.60 7.43
C ASN A 92 8.02 -7.96 8.64
N ALA A 93 6.74 -7.61 8.52
CA ALA A 93 5.96 -7.09 9.64
C ALA A 93 5.85 -8.10 10.80
N LEU A 94 5.57 -9.37 10.50
CA LEU A 94 5.51 -10.44 11.51
C LEU A 94 6.86 -10.67 12.19
N SER A 95 7.95 -10.64 11.42
CA SER A 95 9.30 -10.76 11.96
C SER A 95 9.63 -9.59 12.89
N ALA A 96 9.22 -8.36 12.54
CA ALA A 96 9.40 -7.19 13.40
C ALA A 96 8.57 -7.26 14.70
N LEU A 97 7.42 -7.94 14.67
CA LEU A 97 6.60 -8.24 15.85
C LEU A 97 7.11 -9.42 16.69
N GLY A 98 8.18 -10.12 16.25
CA GLY A 98 8.67 -11.32 16.91
C GLY A 98 7.82 -12.58 16.68
N ARG A 99 6.85 -12.54 15.76
CA ARG A 99 6.00 -13.67 15.37
C ARG A 99 6.68 -14.51 14.29
N THR A 100 7.83 -15.08 14.65
CA THR A 100 8.75 -15.73 13.71
C THR A 100 8.13 -16.92 12.98
N GLU A 101 7.30 -17.74 13.66
CA GLU A 101 6.64 -18.90 13.04
C GLU A 101 5.71 -18.48 11.89
N GLU A 102 4.91 -17.44 12.10
CA GLU A 102 4.00 -16.94 11.07
C GLU A 102 4.73 -16.20 9.95
N ALA A 103 5.86 -15.55 10.28
CA ALA A 103 6.73 -14.92 9.29
C ALA A 103 7.32 -15.96 8.33
N SER A 104 7.83 -17.08 8.86
CA SER A 104 8.35 -18.19 8.06
C SER A 104 7.28 -18.78 7.14
N ALA A 105 6.07 -19.02 7.64
CA ALA A 105 4.96 -19.51 6.83
C ALA A 105 4.56 -18.54 5.71
N ALA A 106 4.57 -17.23 5.95
CA ALA A 106 4.30 -16.22 4.92
C ALA A 106 5.42 -16.16 3.87
N TYR A 107 6.68 -16.27 4.28
CA TYR A 107 7.83 -16.28 3.40
C TYR A 107 7.85 -17.51 2.47
N GLU A 108 7.56 -18.69 3.01
CA GLU A 108 7.45 -19.93 2.23
C GLU A 108 6.34 -19.83 1.17
N ARG A 109 5.18 -19.24 1.51
CA ARG A 109 4.12 -18.96 0.53
C ARG A 109 4.59 -18.01 -0.57
N ALA A 110 5.31 -16.95 -0.22
CA ALA A 110 5.87 -16.02 -1.20
C ALA A 110 6.80 -16.72 -2.20
N MET A 111 7.69 -17.59 -1.69
CA MET A 111 8.66 -18.34 -2.51
C MET A 111 7.97 -19.40 -3.37
N GLY A 112 6.97 -20.10 -2.83
CA GLY A 112 6.15 -21.05 -3.58
C GLY A 112 5.39 -20.40 -4.75
N LEU A 113 4.87 -19.19 -4.55
CA LEU A 113 4.20 -18.42 -5.61
C LEU A 113 5.18 -17.94 -6.69
N ARG A 114 6.37 -17.47 -6.29
CA ARG A 114 7.41 -17.05 -7.23
C ARG A 114 7.87 -18.21 -8.12
N HIS A 115 8.11 -19.38 -7.54
CA HIS A 115 8.46 -20.59 -8.30
C HIS A 115 7.34 -21.09 -9.21
N ARG A 116 6.07 -20.83 -8.87
CA ARG A 116 4.93 -21.16 -9.74
C ARG A 116 4.86 -20.25 -10.97
N ARG A 117 5.18 -18.96 -10.83
CA ARG A 117 5.18 -18.00 -11.95
C ARG A 117 6.33 -18.19 -12.95
N GLU A 118 7.40 -18.87 -12.57
CA GLU A 118 8.55 -19.15 -13.46
C GLU A 118 8.37 -20.45 -14.30
N ARG A 119 7.21 -21.12 -14.19
CA ARG A 119 6.92 -22.42 -14.80
C ARG A 119 5.89 -22.38 -15.95
N GLU A 120 5.55 -21.19 -16.44
CA GLU A 120 4.69 -20.94 -17.62
C GLU A 120 5.46 -20.10 -18.64
#